data_AF-A0A523GRD5-F1
#
_entry.id   AF-A0A523GRD5-F1
#
_cell.length_a   1.000
_cell.length_b   1.000
_cell.length_c   1.000
_cell.angle_alpha   90.00
_cell.angle_beta   90.00
_cell.angle_gamma   90.00
#
_symmetry.space_group_name_H-M   'P 1'
#
loop_
_entity.id
_entity.type
_entity.pdbx_description
1 polymer ?
#
loop_
_entity_poly.entity_id
_entity_poly.type
_entity_poly.pdbx_seq_one_letter_code
_entity_poly.pdbx_strand_id
1 'polypeptide(L)' 'DIPLICMETALPAKFSESIIEAIGSKPSPPAGYENLENLPQRFVIMDADAGAIKTFIAEHD' A
#
# COMPACT_ATOMS: atom_id res chain seq x y z
N ASP A 1 4.67 -36.62 -11.98
CA ASP A 1 4.26 -35.44 -11.19
C ASP A 1 4.42 -34.17 -11.99
N ILE A 2 3.47 -33.24 -11.89
CA ILE A 2 3.51 -31.94 -12.56
C ILE A 2 3.79 -30.90 -11.46
N PRO A 3 4.82 -30.04 -11.59
CA PRO A 3 5.12 -29.04 -10.57
C PRO A 3 4.03 -27.95 -10.51
N LEU A 4 3.58 -27.63 -9.30
CA LEU A 4 2.72 -26.46 -9.05
C LEU A 4 3.59 -25.28 -8.63
N ILE A 5 3.41 -24.15 -9.29
CA ILE A 5 4.06 -22.89 -8.94
C ILE A 5 2.99 -21.94 -8.40
N CYS A 6 3.16 -21.52 -7.15
CA CYS A 6 2.30 -20.51 -6.52
C CYS A 6 2.96 -19.14 -6.65
N MET A 7 2.22 -18.16 -7.20
CA MET A 7 2.71 -16.79 -7.32
C MET A 7 2.35 -15.96 -6.10
N GLU A 8 3.36 -15.44 -5.42
CA GLU A 8 3.17 -14.39 -4.41
C GLU A 8 2.95 -13.04 -5.12
N THR A 9 1.72 -12.54 -5.09
CA THR A 9 1.34 -11.26 -5.74
C THR A 9 1.53 -10.04 -4.81
N ALA A 10 1.84 -10.30 -3.54
CA ALA A 10 1.91 -9.30 -2.50
C ALA A 10 2.70 -9.80 -1.29
N LEU A 11 3.61 -8.96 -0.77
CA LEU A 11 4.25 -9.22 0.52
C LEU A 11 3.22 -9.14 1.68
N PRO A 12 3.37 -9.95 2.74
CA PRO A 12 2.51 -9.94 3.92
C PRO A 12 2.37 -8.56 4.60
N ALA A 13 3.45 -7.78 4.59
CA ALA A 13 3.47 -6.44 5.19
C ALA A 13 2.37 -5.50 4.65
N LYS A 14 1.95 -5.69 3.39
CA LYS A 14 0.87 -4.89 2.77
C LYS A 14 -0.53 -5.16 3.36
N PHE A 15 -0.72 -6.30 4.04
CA PHE A 15 -2.01 -6.74 4.59
C PHE A 15 -1.85 -7.22 6.04
N SER A 16 -1.14 -6.42 6.85
CA SER A 16 -0.72 -6.80 8.21
C SER A 16 -1.87 -7.22 9.13
N GLU A 17 -3.05 -6.61 9.00
CA GLU A 17 -4.22 -6.94 9.84
C GLU A 17 -4.66 -8.39 9.66
N SER A 18 -4.83 -8.85 8.41
CA SER A 18 -5.20 -10.24 8.11
C SER A 18 -4.14 -11.23 8.57
N ILE A 19 -2.85 -10.86 8.50
CA ILE A 19 -1.76 -11.69 9.01
C ILE A 19 -1.84 -11.81 10.54
N ILE A 20 -2.09 -10.71 11.26
CA ILE A 20 -2.26 -10.73 12.71
C ILE A 20 -3.48 -11.54 13.11
N GLU A 21 -4.60 -11.42 12.41
CA GLU A 21 -5.80 -12.23 12.65
C GLU A 21 -5.51 -13.73 12.49
N ALA A 22 -4.82 -14.11 11.41
CA ALA A 22 -4.58 -15.51 11.08
C ALA A 22 -3.54 -16.19 11.99
N ILE A 23 -2.46 -15.49 12.36
CA ILE A 23 -1.30 -16.09 13.03
C ILE A 23 -0.83 -15.34 14.28
N GLY A 24 -1.53 -14.29 14.71
CA GLY A 24 -1.26 -13.56 15.96
C GLY A 24 0.02 -12.72 15.97
N SER A 25 0.70 -12.55 14.82
CA SER A 25 1.97 -11.85 14.74
C SER A 25 1.98 -10.85 13.58
N LYS A 26 2.59 -9.69 13.81
CA LYS A 26 2.76 -8.66 12.78
C LYS A 26 3.92 -9.07 11.87
N PRO A 27 3.77 -9.00 10.54
CA PRO A 27 4.89 -9.22 9.62
C PRO A 27 5.94 -8.10 9.79
N SER A 28 7.22 -8.47 9.71
CA SER A 28 8.31 -7.49 9.70
C SER A 28 8.23 -6.61 8.44
N PRO A 29 8.51 -5.30 8.54
CA PRO A 29 8.63 -4.46 7.37
C PRO A 29 9.81 -4.94 6.50
N PRO A 30 9.74 -4.76 5.17
CA PRO A 30 10.87 -5.01 4.29
C PRO A 30 12.07 -4.13 4.67
N ALA A 31 13.28 -4.61 4.42
CA ALA A 31 14.50 -3.86 4.71
C ALA A 31 14.48 -2.47 4.03
N GLY A 32 14.75 -1.42 4.81
CA GLY A 32 14.74 -0.03 4.35
C GLY A 32 13.39 0.68 4.45
N TYR A 33 12.33 -0.03 4.89
CA TYR A 33 10.98 0.51 5.06
C TYR A 33 10.56 0.67 6.53
N GLU A 34 11.47 0.43 7.49
CA GLU A 34 11.16 0.39 8.93
C GLU A 34 10.54 1.69 9.46
N ASN A 35 10.82 2.83 8.79
CA ASN A 35 10.35 4.16 9.18
C ASN A 35 9.33 4.76 8.20
N LEU A 36 8.88 4.02 7.18
CA LEU A 36 8.05 4.57 6.10
C LEU A 36 6.77 5.21 6.64
N GLU A 37 6.10 4.56 7.60
CA GLU A 37 4.83 5.00 8.16
C GLU A 37 4.97 6.26 9.05
N ASN A 38 6.19 6.57 9.50
CA ASN A 38 6.47 7.73 10.34
C ASN A 38 6.79 9.00 9.53
N LEU A 39 6.90 8.90 8.19
CA LEU A 39 7.17 10.04 7.33
C LEU A 39 5.93 10.92 7.15
N PRO A 40 6.08 12.25 6.96
CA PRO A 40 4.97 13.12 6.61
C PRO A 40 4.29 12.66 5.31
N GLN A 41 2.98 12.53 5.34
CA GLN A 41 2.19 12.25 4.14
C GLN A 41 1.86 13.55 3.43
N ARG A 42 2.22 13.65 2.14
CA ARG A 42 1.86 14.78 1.28
C ARG A 42 0.75 14.36 0.34
N PHE A 43 -0.46 14.87 0.57
CA PHE A 43 -1.62 14.61 -0.28
C PHE A 43 -2.58 15.80 -0.26
N VAL A 44 -3.51 15.83 -1.22
CA VAL A 44 -4.61 16.80 -1.31
C VAL A 44 -5.91 16.02 -1.27
N ILE A 45 -6.84 16.43 -0.41
CA ILE A 45 -8.16 15.83 -0.31
C ILE A 45 -9.03 16.42 -1.43
N MET A 46 -9.71 15.56 -2.18
CA MET A 46 -10.61 15.94 -3.26
C MET A 46 -11.89 15.13 -3.18
N ASP A 47 -13.01 15.76 -3.54
CA ASP A 47 -14.27 15.04 -3.78
C ASP A 47 -14.15 14.15 -5.02
N ALA A 48 -15.07 13.20 -5.18
CA ALA A 48 -15.16 12.33 -6.37
C ALA A 48 -15.71 13.10 -7.59
N ASP A 49 -15.03 14.19 -7.97
CA ASP A 49 -15.37 15.08 -9.07
C ASP A 49 -14.25 15.06 -10.13
N ALA A 50 -14.58 14.54 -11.31
CA ALA A 50 -13.63 14.43 -12.41
C ALA A 50 -13.19 15.79 -12.98
N GLY A 51 -14.02 16.82 -12.89
CA GLY A 51 -13.67 18.19 -13.30
C GLY A 51 -12.64 18.81 -12.36
N ALA A 52 -12.86 18.72 -11.05
CA ALA A 52 -11.92 19.21 -10.05
C ALA A 52 -10.55 18.52 -10.16
N ILE A 53 -10.52 17.19 -10.33
CA ILE A 53 -9.28 16.42 -10.52
C ILE A 53 -8.52 16.90 -11.76
N LYS A 54 -9.21 17.12 -12.89
CA LYS A 54 -8.56 17.60 -14.12
C LYS A 54 -7.96 18.98 -13.94
N THR A 55 -8.65 19.89 -13.27
CA THR A 55 -8.12 21.23 -12.97
C THR A 55 -6.87 21.14 -12.10
N PHE A 56 -6.91 20.33 -11.02
CA PHE A 56 -5.76 20.16 -10.13
C PHE A 56 -4.52 19.65 -10.88
N ILE A 57 -4.70 18.68 -11.78
CA ILE A 57 -3.61 18.17 -12.63
C ILE A 57 -3.05 19.30 -13.50
N ALA A 58 -3.91 20.04 -14.21
CA ALA A 58 -3.47 21.10 -15.11
C ALA A 58 -2.76 22.28 -14.40
N GLU A 59 -3.07 22.53 -13.13
CA GLU A 59 -2.42 23.57 -12.32
C GLU A 59 -1.07 23.13 -11.73
N HIS A 60 -0.75 21.83 -11.74
CA HIS A 60 0.44 21.23 -11.10
C HIS A 60 1.33 20.44 -12.08
N ASP A 61 1.08 20.52 -13.39
CA ASP A 61 2.00 20.11 -14.46
C ASP A 61 3.18 21.11 -14.59
#